data_AF-A0A1G1Q5T0-F1
#
_entry.id   AF-A0A1G1Q5T0-F1
#
_cell.length_a   1.000
_cell.length_b   1.000
_cell.length_c   1.000
_cell.angle_alpha   90.00
_cell.angle_beta   90.00
_cell.angle_gamma   90.00
#
_symmetry.space_group_name_H-M   'P 1'
#
loop_
_entity.id
_entity.type
_entity.pdbx_description
1 polymer ?
#
loop_
_entity_poly.entity_id
_entity_poly.type
_entity_poly.pdbx_seq_one_letter_code
_entity_poly.pdbx_strand_id
1 'polypeptide(L)'
;MKVNKFISHSKTALQLAVKQGWFPGARYTNLRDIREFEGDKLFIDIDWKNYDLQKHLDAVAEKVPFLTIARDIERISELDSILKEAEMLRKYSDYVAVVPKDLGLTDNIDKYIPKHFVLAYSVPTKYGGTNIPLKSFSRPVHLLGGRPDEQRKLAQKMNVFSFDCNRFTYDARFGDYFDGETFRPHPKGGYENCLLDSILQINSLWDGYRFDCSYLINNCGGYNVRTN
;
A
#
# COMPACT_ATOMS: atom_id res chain seq x y z
N MET A 1 -2.32 16.20 -4.32
CA MET A 1 -3.18 15.25 -5.07
C MET A 1 -4.00 14.39 -4.12
N LYS A 2 -5.03 13.67 -4.59
CA LYS A 2 -5.80 12.71 -3.75
C LYS A 2 -4.96 11.47 -3.47
N VAL A 3 -5.07 10.91 -2.26
CA VAL A 3 -4.39 9.67 -1.87
C VAL A 3 -4.94 8.48 -2.67
N ASN A 4 -4.05 7.57 -3.09
CA ASN A 4 -4.47 6.32 -3.74
C ASN A 4 -4.76 5.25 -2.68
N LYS A 5 -5.86 4.51 -2.85
CA LYS A 5 -6.35 3.54 -1.86
C LYS A 5 -6.41 2.18 -2.52
N PHE A 6 -5.80 1.17 -1.92
CA PHE A 6 -5.72 -0.17 -2.48
C PHE A 6 -6.42 -1.19 -1.60
N ILE A 7 -6.98 -2.21 -2.24
CA ILE A 7 -7.53 -3.37 -1.57
C ILE A 7 -7.01 -4.64 -2.25
N SER A 8 -6.53 -5.59 -1.45
CA SER A 8 -5.93 -6.84 -1.92
C SER A 8 -6.60 -8.04 -1.26
N HIS A 9 -7.88 -8.26 -1.60
CA HIS A 9 -8.70 -9.30 -0.99
C HIS A 9 -9.61 -9.98 -2.03
N SER A 10 -10.63 -10.70 -1.57
CA SER A 10 -11.62 -11.42 -2.38
C SER A 10 -12.29 -10.57 -3.45
N LYS A 11 -12.73 -11.22 -4.53
CA LYS A 11 -13.48 -10.59 -5.65
C LYS A 11 -14.64 -9.69 -5.18
N THR A 12 -15.43 -10.12 -4.20
CA THR A 12 -16.54 -9.32 -3.64
C THR A 12 -16.04 -8.00 -3.02
N ALA A 13 -14.99 -8.06 -2.19
CA ALA A 13 -14.45 -6.87 -1.55
C ALA A 13 -13.83 -5.91 -2.57
N LEU A 14 -13.09 -6.46 -3.55
CA LEU A 14 -12.54 -5.70 -4.68
C LEU A 14 -13.65 -4.95 -5.43
N GLN A 15 -14.71 -5.65 -5.83
CA GLN A 15 -15.82 -5.06 -6.60
C GLN A 15 -16.53 -3.94 -5.84
N LEU A 16 -16.73 -4.09 -4.53
CA LEU A 16 -17.32 -3.05 -3.69
C LEU A 16 -16.39 -1.83 -3.57
N ALA A 17 -15.11 -2.04 -3.28
CA ALA A 17 -14.16 -0.96 -3.07
C ALA A 17 -13.86 -0.18 -4.36
N VAL A 18 -13.76 -0.87 -5.50
CA VAL A 18 -13.54 -0.23 -6.81
C VAL A 18 -14.70 0.71 -7.18
N LYS A 19 -15.95 0.31 -6.91
CA LYS A 19 -17.13 1.19 -7.07
C LYS A 19 -17.03 2.46 -6.22
N GLN A 20 -16.26 2.44 -5.14
CA GLN A 20 -16.02 3.56 -4.23
C GLN A 20 -14.66 4.26 -4.47
N GLY A 21 -14.04 4.02 -5.63
CA GLY A 21 -12.83 4.70 -6.08
C GLY A 21 -11.52 4.16 -5.50
N TRP A 22 -11.51 2.92 -4.99
CA TRP A 22 -10.28 2.23 -4.63
C TRP A 22 -9.70 1.50 -5.84
N PHE A 23 -8.41 1.24 -5.80
CA PHE A 23 -7.67 0.50 -6.82
C PHE A 23 -7.59 -0.97 -6.41
N PRO A 24 -7.84 -1.91 -7.33
CA PRO A 24 -7.66 -3.32 -7.08
C PRO A 24 -6.19 -3.62 -6.79
N GLY A 25 -5.97 -4.65 -5.98
CA GLY A 25 -4.66 -5.20 -5.74
C GLY A 25 -4.71 -6.68 -5.42
N ALA A 26 -3.54 -7.30 -5.43
CA ALA A 26 -3.39 -8.68 -5.06
C ALA A 26 -1.98 -8.94 -4.55
N ARG A 27 -1.81 -10.02 -3.80
CA ARG A 27 -0.47 -10.59 -3.61
C ARG A 27 -0.03 -11.26 -4.90
N TYR A 28 1.26 -11.20 -5.26
CA TYR A 28 1.77 -11.83 -6.49
C TYR A 28 1.49 -13.35 -6.57
N THR A 29 1.29 -14.03 -5.44
CA THR A 29 0.95 -15.46 -5.38
C THR A 29 -0.53 -15.76 -5.63
N ASN A 30 -1.40 -14.75 -5.71
CA ASN A 30 -2.83 -14.93 -5.93
C ASN A 30 -3.44 -13.81 -6.78
N LEU A 31 -3.21 -13.89 -8.09
CA LEU A 31 -3.73 -12.91 -9.06
C LEU A 31 -5.16 -13.22 -9.52
N ARG A 32 -5.78 -14.32 -9.04
CA ARG A 32 -7.06 -14.83 -9.57
C ARG A 32 -8.18 -13.78 -9.52
N ASP A 33 -8.27 -13.08 -8.39
CA ASP A 33 -9.39 -12.18 -8.13
C ASP A 33 -9.19 -10.81 -8.82
N ILE A 34 -7.99 -10.55 -9.36
CA ILE A 34 -7.69 -9.34 -10.13
C ILE A 34 -7.52 -9.57 -11.64
N ARG A 35 -7.85 -10.76 -12.17
CA ARG A 35 -7.65 -11.09 -13.60
C ARG A 35 -8.30 -10.10 -14.57
N GLU A 36 -9.42 -9.51 -14.19
CA GLU A 36 -10.20 -8.57 -15.00
C GLU A 36 -9.69 -7.12 -14.89
N PHE A 37 -8.67 -6.87 -14.06
CA PHE A 37 -8.07 -5.56 -13.87
C PHE A 37 -6.63 -5.54 -14.39
N GLU A 38 -6.27 -4.49 -15.12
CA GLU A 38 -4.94 -4.32 -15.71
C GLU A 38 -4.48 -2.87 -15.59
N GLY A 39 -3.17 -2.65 -15.55
CA GLY A 39 -2.55 -1.35 -15.81
C GLY A 39 -2.47 -0.36 -14.64
N ASP A 40 -2.70 0.92 -14.98
CA ASP A 40 -2.31 2.14 -14.25
C ASP A 40 -3.06 2.40 -12.93
N LYS A 41 -3.85 1.44 -12.46
CA LYS A 41 -4.59 1.46 -11.19
C LYS A 41 -4.55 0.12 -10.48
N LEU A 42 -3.43 -0.60 -10.59
CA LEU A 42 -3.26 -1.91 -9.96
C LEU A 42 -2.12 -1.90 -8.94
N PHE A 43 -2.31 -2.67 -7.87
CA PHE A 43 -1.30 -2.88 -6.84
C PHE A 43 -0.91 -4.36 -6.70
N ILE A 44 0.39 -4.64 -6.70
CA ILE A 44 0.92 -5.99 -6.45
C ILE A 44 1.74 -6.00 -5.16
N ASP A 45 1.26 -6.75 -4.18
CA ASP A 45 1.89 -6.95 -2.87
C ASP A 45 2.74 -8.23 -2.84
N ILE A 46 3.63 -8.31 -1.85
CA ILE A 46 4.53 -9.44 -1.67
C ILE A 46 3.94 -10.54 -0.77
N ASP A 47 4.39 -11.78 -1.00
CA ASP A 47 4.36 -12.82 0.03
C ASP A 47 5.56 -12.67 0.95
N TRP A 48 5.45 -11.82 1.97
CA TRP A 48 6.57 -11.55 2.89
C TRP A 48 7.07 -12.80 3.62
N LYS A 49 6.24 -13.83 3.80
CA LYS A 49 6.63 -15.06 4.49
C LYS A 49 7.48 -15.98 3.61
N ASN A 50 7.14 -16.04 2.32
CA ASN A 50 7.76 -16.95 1.35
C ASN A 50 8.09 -16.18 0.08
N TYR A 51 8.92 -15.13 0.21
CA TYR A 51 9.22 -14.25 -0.91
C TYR A 51 10.01 -14.98 -2.01
N ASP A 52 9.55 -14.85 -3.24
CA ASP A 52 10.12 -15.43 -4.46
C ASP A 52 10.18 -14.35 -5.53
N LEU A 53 11.39 -13.84 -5.78
CA LEU A 53 11.64 -12.74 -6.72
C LEU A 53 11.15 -13.07 -8.13
N GLN A 54 11.36 -14.31 -8.60
CA GLN A 54 11.03 -14.65 -9.98
C GLN A 54 9.51 -14.61 -10.17
N LYS A 55 8.75 -15.24 -9.26
CA LYS A 55 7.28 -15.19 -9.31
C LYS A 55 6.74 -13.78 -9.19
N HIS A 56 7.41 -12.93 -8.40
CA HIS A 56 7.03 -11.55 -8.26
C HIS A 56 7.29 -10.75 -9.55
N LEU A 57 8.44 -10.93 -10.17
CA LEU A 57 8.76 -10.34 -11.48
C LEU A 57 7.78 -10.80 -12.55
N ASP A 58 7.44 -12.10 -12.60
CA ASP A 58 6.48 -12.64 -13.57
C ASP A 58 5.11 -11.98 -13.39
N ALA A 59 4.63 -11.84 -12.15
CA ALA A 59 3.36 -11.20 -11.84
C ALA A 59 3.34 -9.71 -12.21
N VAL A 60 4.41 -8.97 -11.90
CA VAL A 60 4.51 -7.53 -12.21
C VAL A 60 4.68 -7.31 -13.72
N ALA A 61 5.44 -8.17 -14.41
CA ALA A 61 5.56 -8.12 -15.86
C ALA A 61 4.23 -8.47 -16.58
N GLU A 62 3.47 -9.43 -16.07
CA GLU A 62 2.15 -9.77 -16.60
C GLU A 62 1.16 -8.61 -16.43
N LYS A 63 1.15 -7.98 -15.26
CA LYS A 63 0.08 -7.05 -14.86
C LYS A 63 0.41 -5.56 -15.04
N VAL A 64 1.68 -5.24 -15.21
CA VAL A 64 2.23 -3.89 -15.35
C VAL A 64 1.61 -2.91 -14.33
N PRO A 65 1.72 -3.17 -13.02
CA PRO A 65 0.95 -2.46 -12.02
C PRO A 65 1.43 -1.02 -11.82
N PHE A 66 0.51 -0.15 -11.42
CA PHE A 66 0.82 1.19 -10.95
C PHE A 66 1.79 1.19 -9.77
N LEU A 67 1.61 0.29 -8.80
CA LEU A 67 2.46 0.18 -7.63
C LEU A 67 2.78 -1.28 -7.31
N THR A 68 4.03 -1.56 -6.99
CA THR A 68 4.44 -2.82 -6.36
C THR A 68 5.38 -2.58 -5.18
N ILE A 69 5.45 -3.54 -4.28
CA ILE A 69 6.31 -3.50 -3.08
C ILE A 69 7.57 -4.33 -3.32
N ALA A 70 8.76 -3.75 -3.12
CA ALA A 70 9.99 -4.51 -3.06
C ALA A 70 10.10 -5.26 -1.72
N ARG A 71 10.92 -6.31 -1.67
CA ARG A 71 11.23 -7.04 -0.43
C ARG A 71 11.66 -6.10 0.71
N ASP A 72 11.23 -6.40 1.93
CA ASP A 72 11.59 -5.65 3.13
C ASP A 72 13.10 -5.65 3.39
N ILE A 73 13.65 -4.47 3.71
CA ILE A 73 15.04 -4.30 4.13
C ILE A 73 15.12 -4.48 5.65
N GLU A 74 15.03 -5.73 6.08
CA GLU A 74 15.18 -6.13 7.49
C GLU A 74 16.62 -5.98 7.99
N ARG A 75 17.60 -6.07 7.08
CA ARG A 75 19.02 -5.91 7.37
C ARG A 75 19.70 -5.03 6.35
N ILE A 76 20.43 -4.00 6.81
CA ILE A 76 21.14 -3.06 5.93
C ILE A 76 22.21 -3.76 5.06
N SER A 77 22.76 -4.89 5.51
CA SER A 77 23.70 -5.69 4.71
C SER A 77 23.08 -6.28 3.44
N GLU A 78 21.75 -6.36 3.35
CA GLU A 78 21.02 -6.86 2.18
C GLU A 78 20.51 -5.72 1.29
N LEU A 79 20.77 -4.47 1.66
CA LEU A 79 20.27 -3.29 0.96
C LEU A 79 20.58 -3.34 -0.55
N ASP A 80 21.84 -3.56 -0.91
CA ASP A 80 22.26 -3.52 -2.31
C ASP A 80 21.59 -4.60 -3.17
N SER A 81 21.36 -5.79 -2.62
CA SER A 81 20.66 -6.85 -3.35
C SER A 81 19.18 -6.53 -3.50
N ILE A 82 18.53 -6.04 -2.44
CA ILE A 82 17.12 -5.65 -2.47
C ILE A 82 16.89 -4.46 -3.41
N LEU A 83 17.80 -3.49 -3.47
CA LEU A 83 17.68 -2.37 -4.42
C LEU A 83 17.84 -2.82 -5.88
N LYS A 84 18.71 -3.80 -6.14
CA LYS A 84 18.80 -4.42 -7.49
C LYS A 84 17.49 -5.12 -7.86
N GLU A 85 16.87 -5.84 -6.93
CA GLU A 85 15.55 -6.44 -7.12
C GLU A 85 14.48 -5.38 -7.41
N ALA A 86 14.49 -4.27 -6.65
CA ALA A 86 13.57 -3.15 -6.85
C ALA A 86 13.74 -2.49 -8.24
N GLU A 87 14.96 -2.36 -8.76
CA GLU A 87 15.18 -1.88 -10.13
C GLU A 87 14.65 -2.84 -11.19
N MET A 88 14.73 -4.15 -10.94
CA MET A 88 14.16 -5.14 -11.86
C MET A 88 12.64 -5.00 -11.93
N LEU A 89 11.98 -4.80 -10.78
CA LEU A 89 10.53 -4.55 -10.70
C LEU A 89 10.13 -3.24 -11.41
N ARG A 90 10.96 -2.20 -11.31
CA ARG A 90 10.69 -0.88 -11.91
C ARG A 90 10.60 -0.90 -13.43
N LYS A 91 11.14 -1.93 -14.09
CA LYS A 91 10.98 -2.11 -15.54
C LYS A 91 9.52 -2.33 -15.96
N TYR A 92 8.68 -2.77 -15.02
CA TYR A 92 7.31 -3.21 -15.28
C TYR A 92 6.28 -2.50 -14.39
N SER A 93 6.67 -1.55 -13.55
CA SER A 93 5.74 -0.85 -12.66
C SER A 93 6.06 0.64 -12.59
N ASP A 94 5.02 1.48 -12.58
CA ASP A 94 5.19 2.94 -12.52
C ASP A 94 5.91 3.36 -11.23
N TYR A 95 5.55 2.73 -10.11
CA TYR A 95 6.16 2.96 -8.82
C TYR A 95 6.56 1.65 -8.15
N VAL A 96 7.77 1.61 -7.63
CA VAL A 96 8.22 0.56 -6.71
C VAL A 96 8.42 1.21 -5.34
N ALA A 97 7.73 0.69 -4.32
CA ALA A 97 7.94 1.12 -2.95
C ALA A 97 8.90 0.17 -2.21
N VAL A 98 9.88 0.74 -1.53
CA VAL A 98 10.88 0.03 -0.74
C VAL A 98 10.53 0.14 0.74
N VAL A 99 10.61 -0.96 1.49
CA VAL A 99 10.21 -1.03 2.90
C VAL A 99 11.46 -1.07 3.81
N PRO A 100 11.97 0.08 4.30
CA PRO A 100 13.08 0.07 5.25
C PRO A 100 12.61 -0.36 6.64
N LYS A 101 13.31 -1.34 7.23
CA LYS A 101 13.02 -1.88 8.57
C LYS A 101 14.21 -1.81 9.52
N ASP A 102 15.42 -1.92 9.00
CA ASP A 102 16.67 -1.84 9.77
C ASP A 102 16.86 -0.43 10.38
N LEU A 103 17.09 -0.37 11.71
CA LEU A 103 17.28 0.89 12.44
C LEU A 103 18.53 1.67 11.99
N GLY A 104 19.53 1.02 11.40
CA GLY A 104 20.70 1.67 10.81
C GLY A 104 20.35 2.63 9.66
N LEU A 105 19.14 2.53 9.10
CA LEU A 105 18.64 3.45 8.08
C LEU A 105 18.03 4.73 8.65
N THR A 106 17.79 4.85 9.95
CA THR A 106 17.01 5.94 10.59
C THR A 106 17.38 7.34 10.11
N ASP A 107 18.66 7.67 9.97
CA ASP A 107 19.09 9.00 9.51
C ASP A 107 19.71 8.99 8.11
N ASN A 108 19.59 7.87 7.40
CA ASN A 108 20.30 7.63 6.13
C ASN A 108 19.41 7.08 5.01
N ILE A 109 18.08 7.05 5.16
CA ILE A 109 17.15 6.57 4.11
C ILE A 109 17.45 7.26 2.77
N ASP A 110 17.49 8.59 2.74
CA ASP A 110 17.70 9.34 1.48
C ASP A 110 19.13 9.24 0.93
N LYS A 111 20.09 8.88 1.78
CA LYS A 111 21.47 8.63 1.36
C LYS A 111 21.59 7.27 0.65
N TYR A 112 20.87 6.27 1.14
CA TYR A 112 21.06 4.88 0.73
C TYR A 112 19.99 4.36 -0.23
N ILE A 113 18.76 4.87 -0.16
CA ILE A 113 17.67 4.43 -1.02
C ILE A 113 17.46 5.48 -2.13
N PRO A 114 17.68 5.13 -3.42
CA PRO A 114 17.54 6.03 -4.54
C PRO A 114 16.21 6.78 -4.57
N LYS A 115 16.25 8.02 -5.06
CA LYS A 115 15.13 8.96 -4.94
C LYS A 115 13.91 8.58 -5.78
N HIS A 116 14.08 7.82 -6.84
CA HIS A 116 12.98 7.37 -7.69
C HIS A 116 12.13 6.26 -7.08
N PHE A 117 12.56 5.67 -5.96
CA PHE A 117 11.75 4.74 -5.18
C PHE A 117 10.85 5.47 -4.18
N VAL A 118 9.59 5.05 -4.14
CA VAL A 118 8.64 5.42 -3.08
C VAL A 118 9.07 4.70 -1.79
N LEU A 119 8.79 5.28 -0.62
CA LEU A 119 8.99 4.56 0.64
C LEU A 119 7.71 3.84 1.02
N ALA A 120 7.82 2.66 1.62
CA ALA A 120 6.71 1.98 2.25
C ALA A 120 6.94 1.88 3.75
N TYR A 121 5.86 2.04 4.51
CA TYR A 121 5.86 1.97 5.97
C TYR A 121 4.81 0.96 6.42
N SER A 122 5.22 -0.13 7.07
CA SER A 122 4.26 -1.06 7.65
C SER A 122 3.68 -0.49 8.92
N VAL A 123 2.38 -0.25 8.88
CA VAL A 123 1.63 0.29 10.01
C VAL A 123 1.73 -0.70 11.18
N PRO A 124 2.10 -0.24 12.39
CA PRO A 124 2.24 -1.11 13.54
C PRO A 124 0.97 -1.94 13.81
N THR A 125 1.17 -3.24 13.93
CA THR A 125 0.17 -4.21 14.37
C THR A 125 0.79 -5.13 15.41
N LYS A 126 -0.03 -6.00 16.02
CA LYS A 126 0.46 -7.06 16.90
C LYS A 126 1.37 -8.08 16.21
N TYR A 127 1.42 -8.11 14.87
CA TYR A 127 2.19 -9.07 14.08
C TYR A 127 3.50 -8.50 13.51
N GLY A 128 3.71 -7.18 13.63
CA GLY A 128 4.86 -6.50 13.05
C GLY A 128 4.57 -5.04 12.73
N GLY A 129 5.61 -4.31 12.35
CA GLY A 129 5.56 -2.89 12.01
C GLY A 129 6.92 -2.39 11.57
N THR A 130 7.00 -1.14 11.15
CA THR A 130 8.29 -0.48 10.90
C THR A 130 8.75 0.22 12.17
N ASN A 131 9.94 -0.14 12.67
CA ASN A 131 10.53 0.43 13.88
C ASN A 131 11.29 1.73 13.63
N ILE A 132 11.56 2.06 12.36
CA ILE A 132 12.20 3.31 11.99
C ILE A 132 11.29 4.49 12.38
N PRO A 133 11.83 5.53 13.03
CA PRO A 133 11.08 6.74 13.38
C PRO A 133 10.39 7.38 12.17
N LEU A 134 9.15 7.86 12.35
CA LEU A 134 8.36 8.48 11.28
C LEU A 134 9.08 9.68 10.62
N LYS A 135 9.86 10.44 11.40
CA LYS A 135 10.64 11.59 10.91
C LYS A 135 11.66 11.24 9.82
N SER A 136 12.04 9.97 9.72
CA SER A 136 12.97 9.46 8.71
C SER A 136 12.34 9.36 7.33
N PHE A 137 11.01 9.42 7.24
CA PHE A 137 10.25 9.34 6.00
C PHE A 137 9.97 10.74 5.45
N SER A 138 10.98 11.32 4.80
CA SER A 138 11.00 12.68 4.23
C SER A 138 10.26 12.83 2.90
N ARG A 139 9.91 11.71 2.26
CA ARG A 139 9.36 11.63 0.91
C ARG A 139 8.07 10.80 0.88
N PRO A 140 7.32 10.79 -0.23
CA PRO A 140 6.02 10.14 -0.31
C PRO A 140 6.04 8.68 0.17
N VAL A 141 5.04 8.32 0.98
CA VAL A 141 4.96 7.02 1.64
C VAL A 141 3.72 6.24 1.18
N HIS A 142 3.89 4.94 0.94
CA HIS A 142 2.81 3.96 0.91
C HIS A 142 2.65 3.31 2.30
N LEU A 143 1.46 3.36 2.90
CA LEU A 143 1.21 2.66 4.16
C LEU A 143 0.78 1.22 3.90
N LEU A 144 1.56 0.27 4.41
CA LEU A 144 1.29 -1.16 4.30
C LEU A 144 0.37 -1.65 5.42
N GLY A 145 -0.84 -2.07 5.05
CA GLY A 145 -1.84 -2.64 5.94
C GLY A 145 -2.17 -1.78 7.16
N GLY A 146 -2.59 -2.44 8.25
CA GLY A 146 -2.97 -1.78 9.49
C GLY A 146 -4.45 -1.40 9.57
N ARG A 147 -4.84 -0.78 10.69
CA ARG A 147 -6.21 -0.30 10.88
C ARG A 147 -6.41 1.07 10.24
N PRO A 148 -7.63 1.41 9.77
CA PRO A 148 -7.85 2.70 9.11
C PRO A 148 -7.57 3.92 9.99
N ASP A 149 -7.94 3.86 11.27
CA ASP A 149 -7.70 4.94 12.24
C ASP A 149 -6.21 5.18 12.47
N GLU A 150 -5.41 4.12 12.56
CA GLU A 150 -3.96 4.22 12.71
C GLU A 150 -3.28 4.73 11.43
N GLN A 151 -3.72 4.28 10.26
CA GLN A 151 -3.25 4.81 8.97
C GLN A 151 -3.50 6.32 8.88
N ARG A 152 -4.69 6.79 9.31
CA ARG A 152 -5.02 8.21 9.29
C ARG A 152 -4.17 9.03 10.26
N LYS A 153 -3.86 8.50 11.45
CA LYS A 153 -2.94 9.13 12.43
C LYS A 153 -1.53 9.28 11.85
N LEU A 154 -1.05 8.27 11.13
CA LEU A 154 0.25 8.32 10.45
C LEU A 154 0.28 9.39 9.35
N ALA A 155 -0.82 9.56 8.61
CA ALA A 155 -0.96 10.62 7.60
C ALA A 155 -0.94 12.05 8.16
N GLN A 156 -1.07 12.24 9.49
CA GLN A 156 -0.85 13.55 10.12
C GLN A 156 0.64 13.88 10.27
N LYS A 157 1.53 12.89 10.14
CA LYS A 157 2.97 12.98 10.43
C LYS A 157 3.85 12.68 9.22
N MET A 158 3.28 12.13 8.14
CA MET A 158 4.01 11.73 6.93
C MET A 158 3.23 12.14 5.68
N ASN A 159 3.96 12.38 4.59
CA ASN A 159 3.38 12.63 3.28
C ASN A 159 2.89 11.31 2.64
N VAL A 160 1.72 10.84 3.05
CA VAL A 160 1.16 9.57 2.57
C VAL A 160 0.61 9.73 1.15
N PHE A 161 1.27 9.09 0.18
CA PHE A 161 0.86 9.04 -1.22
C PHE A 161 -0.22 7.99 -1.46
N SER A 162 -0.13 6.86 -0.76
CA SER A 162 -1.10 5.78 -0.89
C SER A 162 -1.14 4.86 0.33
N PHE A 163 -2.13 3.98 0.40
CA PHE A 163 -2.20 2.92 1.39
C PHE A 163 -2.98 1.71 0.85
N ASP A 164 -2.68 0.52 1.37
CA ASP A 164 -3.57 -0.64 1.26
C ASP A 164 -4.25 -0.93 2.60
N CYS A 165 -5.52 -1.33 2.58
CA CYS A 165 -6.21 -1.71 3.81
C CYS A 165 -7.11 -2.92 3.56
N ASN A 166 -6.74 -4.05 4.15
CA ASN A 166 -7.55 -5.27 4.14
C ASN A 166 -8.21 -5.55 5.50
N ARG A 167 -7.92 -4.74 6.54
CA ARG A 167 -8.34 -5.04 7.90
C ARG A 167 -9.85 -5.18 8.02
N PHE A 168 -10.61 -4.26 7.42
CA PHE A 168 -12.08 -4.29 7.49
C PHE A 168 -12.70 -5.56 6.88
N THR A 169 -12.01 -6.26 5.99
CA THR A 169 -12.52 -7.53 5.43
C THR A 169 -12.42 -8.69 6.42
N TYR A 170 -11.53 -8.60 7.40
CA TYR A 170 -11.41 -9.54 8.51
C TYR A 170 -12.54 -9.31 9.52
N ASP A 171 -12.73 -8.07 9.98
CA ASP A 171 -13.76 -7.73 10.96
C ASP A 171 -15.18 -7.96 10.41
N ALA A 172 -15.41 -7.70 9.11
CA ALA A 172 -16.69 -7.99 8.45
C ALA A 172 -17.13 -9.46 8.52
N ARG A 173 -16.19 -10.42 8.65
CA ARG A 173 -16.52 -11.85 8.82
C ARG A 173 -17.21 -12.14 10.15
N PHE A 174 -17.02 -11.26 11.13
CA PHE A 174 -17.64 -11.33 12.45
C PHE A 174 -18.88 -10.43 12.55
N GLY A 175 -19.29 -9.79 11.45
CA GLY A 175 -20.42 -8.86 11.44
C GLY A 175 -20.05 -7.45 11.91
N ASP A 176 -18.76 -7.14 12.03
CA ASP A 176 -18.28 -5.82 12.43
C ASP A 176 -17.91 -4.95 11.22
N TYR A 177 -18.09 -3.65 11.35
CA TYR A 177 -17.69 -2.65 10.35
C TYR A 177 -16.89 -1.53 11.01
N PHE A 178 -16.06 -0.84 10.22
CA PHE A 178 -15.38 0.37 10.66
C PHE A 178 -16.36 1.54 10.63
N ASP A 179 -16.62 2.15 11.78
CA ASP A 179 -17.61 3.24 11.92
C ASP A 179 -17.01 4.64 11.73
N GLY A 180 -15.73 4.74 11.37
CA GLY A 180 -14.99 6.00 11.28
C GLY A 180 -13.96 6.17 12.41
N GLU A 181 -14.14 5.45 13.52
CA GLU A 181 -13.25 5.49 14.67
C GLU A 181 -12.72 4.09 15.02
N THR A 182 -13.58 3.09 15.02
CA THR A 182 -13.22 1.72 15.39
C THR A 182 -14.12 0.68 14.71
N PHE A 183 -13.83 -0.59 14.93
CA PHE A 183 -14.68 -1.69 14.49
C PHE A 183 -15.76 -1.96 15.54
N ARG A 184 -17.02 -2.03 15.12
CA ARG A 184 -18.19 -2.32 15.97
C ARG A 184 -19.20 -3.18 15.22
N PRO A 185 -20.11 -3.88 15.92
CA PRO A 185 -21.18 -4.64 15.28
C PRO A 185 -22.02 -3.79 14.34
N HIS A 186 -22.25 -4.29 13.12
CA HIS A 186 -23.04 -3.60 12.12
C HIS A 186 -24.53 -3.65 12.47
N PRO A 187 -25.27 -2.53 12.43
CA PRO A 187 -26.67 -2.47 12.91
C PRO A 187 -27.63 -3.40 12.17
N LYS A 188 -27.34 -3.68 10.88
CA LYS A 188 -28.11 -4.63 10.06
C LYS A 188 -27.43 -6.00 9.90
N GLY A 189 -26.16 -6.12 10.28
CA GLY A 189 -25.31 -7.26 9.90
C GLY A 189 -25.15 -7.45 8.38
N GLY A 190 -24.59 -8.61 8.01
CA GLY A 190 -24.33 -9.01 6.62
C GLY A 190 -22.95 -8.59 6.13
N TYR A 191 -22.22 -9.54 5.56
CA TYR A 191 -20.82 -9.35 5.15
C TYR A 191 -20.64 -8.17 4.18
N GLU A 192 -21.46 -8.09 3.13
CA GLU A 192 -21.37 -7.02 2.13
C GLU A 192 -21.72 -5.64 2.71
N ASN A 193 -22.70 -5.55 3.62
CA ASN A 193 -23.02 -4.31 4.31
C ASN A 193 -21.83 -3.85 5.18
N CYS A 194 -21.23 -4.77 5.94
CA CYS A 194 -20.07 -4.47 6.76
C CYS A 194 -18.89 -3.96 5.91
N LEU A 195 -18.65 -4.58 4.75
CA LEU A 195 -17.63 -4.12 3.81
C LEU A 195 -17.95 -2.72 3.27
N LEU A 196 -19.16 -2.52 2.74
CA LEU A 196 -19.56 -1.26 2.12
C LEU A 196 -19.50 -0.09 3.11
N ASP A 197 -20.11 -0.25 4.29
CA ASP A 197 -20.13 0.82 5.29
C ASP A 197 -18.72 1.10 5.81
N SER A 198 -17.87 0.08 5.98
CA SER A 198 -16.45 0.31 6.29
C SER A 198 -15.76 1.13 5.20
N ILE A 199 -15.94 0.78 3.92
CA ILE A 199 -15.31 1.50 2.80
C ILE A 199 -15.77 2.97 2.78
N LEU A 200 -17.06 3.23 3.01
CA LEU A 200 -17.61 4.58 3.06
C LEU A 200 -17.04 5.39 4.22
N GLN A 201 -16.94 4.80 5.41
CA GLN A 201 -16.37 5.47 6.58
C GLN A 201 -14.86 5.71 6.43
N ILE A 202 -14.12 4.77 5.83
CA ILE A 202 -12.69 4.99 5.50
C ILE A 202 -12.57 6.11 4.46
N ASN A 203 -13.42 6.14 3.43
CA ASN A 203 -13.41 7.23 2.45
C ASN A 203 -13.64 8.60 3.11
N SER A 204 -14.61 8.68 4.02
CA SER A 204 -14.90 9.88 4.80
C SER A 204 -13.70 10.31 5.66
N LEU A 205 -13.04 9.35 6.33
CA LEU A 205 -11.85 9.60 7.16
C LEU A 205 -10.67 10.22 6.37
N TRP A 206 -10.57 9.88 5.09
CA TRP A 206 -9.55 10.39 4.17
C TRP A 206 -10.03 11.56 3.30
N ASP A 207 -11.29 12.00 3.46
CA ASP A 207 -11.78 13.14 2.72
C ASP A 207 -11.02 14.42 3.10
N GLY A 208 -10.84 15.31 2.14
CA GLY A 208 -10.01 16.51 2.29
C GLY A 208 -8.50 16.27 2.41
N TYR A 209 -8.02 15.06 2.71
CA TYR A 209 -6.58 14.79 2.74
C TYR A 209 -5.98 14.94 1.34
N ARG A 210 -4.84 15.62 1.27
CA ARG A 210 -4.07 15.82 0.05
C ARG A 210 -2.60 15.58 0.38
N PHE A 211 -1.93 14.81 -0.46
CA PHE A 211 -0.49 14.60 -0.36
C PHE A 211 0.25 15.54 -1.32
N ASP A 212 1.49 15.88 -0.97
CA ASP A 212 2.39 16.65 -1.84
C ASP A 212 3.03 15.71 -2.88
N CYS A 213 2.74 15.95 -4.15
CA CYS A 213 3.25 15.16 -5.27
C CYS A 213 4.52 15.73 -5.91
N SER A 214 5.04 16.87 -5.43
CA SER A 214 6.24 17.52 -5.97
C SER A 214 7.42 16.55 -6.08
N TYR A 215 7.63 15.74 -5.04
CA TYR A 215 8.69 14.75 -5.01
C TYR A 215 8.55 13.69 -6.11
N LEU A 216 7.34 13.14 -6.31
CA LEU A 216 7.11 12.09 -7.32
C LEU A 216 7.34 12.62 -8.73
N ILE A 217 6.84 13.83 -9.01
CA ILE A 217 7.00 14.49 -10.31
C ILE A 217 8.50 14.67 -10.62
N ASN A 218 9.26 15.17 -9.64
CA ASN A 218 10.65 15.53 -9.85
C ASN A 218 11.62 14.34 -9.84
N ASN A 219 11.30 13.25 -9.16
CA ASN A 219 12.26 12.17 -8.89
C ASN A 219 11.84 10.81 -9.44
N CYS A 220 10.55 10.53 -9.64
CA CYS A 220 10.07 9.22 -10.10
C CYS A 220 9.81 9.19 -11.62
N GLY A 221 10.17 10.24 -12.36
CA GLY A 221 10.06 10.28 -13.82
C GLY A 221 8.62 10.37 -14.34
N GLY A 222 7.74 11.05 -13.59
CA GLY A 222 6.30 11.09 -13.82
C GLY A 222 5.89 11.65 -15.18
N TYR A 223 5.85 10.80 -16.21
CA TYR A 223 5.17 11.08 -17.49
C TYR A 223 3.65 10.90 -17.41
N ASN A 224 3.11 10.37 -16.31
CA ASN A 224 1.66 10.20 -16.11
C ASN A 224 1.26 10.43 -14.65
N VAL A 225 1.60 11.57 -14.07
CA VAL A 225 0.84 12.10 -12.93
C VAL A 225 -0.49 12.63 -13.46
N ARG A 226 -1.31 11.74 -14.05
CA ARG A 226 -2.61 12.09 -14.62
C ARG A 226 -3.55 12.42 -13.47
N THR A 227 -3.82 13.71 -13.33
CA THR A 227 -4.76 14.30 -12.40
C THR A 227 -6.15 13.70 -12.63
N ASN A 228 -6.66 12.93 -11.66
CA ASN A 228 -8.10 12.76 -11.43
C ASN A 228 -8.54 13.67 -10.29
#